data_AF-A0A847Y668-F1
#
_entry.id   AF-A0A847Y668-F1
#
_cell.length_a   1.000
_cell.length_b   1.000
_cell.length_c   1.000
_cell.angle_alpha   90.00
_cell.angle_beta   90.00
_cell.angle_gamma   90.00
#
_symmetry.space_group_name_H-M   'P 1'
#
loop_
_entity.id
_entity.type
_entity.pdbx_description
1 polymer ?
#
loop_
_entity_poly.entity_id
_entity_poly.type
_entity_poly.pdbx_seq_one_letter_code
_entity_poly.pdbx_strand_id
1 'polypeptide(L)'
;MSNDLNNVEFICSHCGKKVTYQRDIGTEHRNHCPYCLWSQHEDLNTPGDRKSNCHGQMEPIGLTFKKEGQGKYGQKKQGELMLIHQCLKCGKISINRLAGDDDNKVILEVFEKSKSMDLKQKQRLENQGIEVLSEKDRKEILIQLYGVGVDIF
;
A
#
# COMPACT_ATOMS: atom_id res chain seq x y z
N MET A 1 -26.13 24.15 8.72
CA MET A 1 -25.15 23.28 9.41
C MET A 1 -25.16 21.95 8.68
N SER A 2 -24.29 21.78 7.68
CA SER A 2 -24.23 20.58 6.85
C SER A 2 -23.63 19.43 7.65
N ASN A 3 -24.44 18.39 7.85
CA ASN A 3 -24.06 17.17 8.55
C ASN A 3 -23.28 16.28 7.56
N ASP A 4 -21.97 16.43 7.49
CA ASP A 4 -21.09 15.63 6.63
C ASP A 4 -20.91 14.21 7.22
N LEU A 5 -21.90 13.35 7.00
CA LEU A 5 -21.97 11.97 7.49
C LEU A 5 -20.93 11.01 6.86
N ASN A 6 -20.09 11.49 5.94
CA ASN A 6 -19.15 10.66 5.16
C ASN A 6 -17.67 10.77 5.60
N ASN A 7 -17.36 11.63 6.57
CA ASN A 7 -16.00 11.76 7.11
C ASN A 7 -15.76 10.75 8.25
N VAL A 8 -14.73 9.93 8.09
CA VAL A 8 -14.22 9.04 9.15
C VAL A 8 -12.97 9.68 9.75
N GLU A 9 -12.91 9.70 11.08
CA GLU A 9 -11.75 10.20 11.81
C GLU A 9 -11.11 9.11 12.67
N PHE A 10 -9.78 9.05 12.70
CA PHE A 10 -9.04 8.23 13.65
C PHE A 10 -7.68 8.87 13.98
N ILE A 11 -7.07 8.44 15.08
CA ILE A 11 -5.69 8.79 15.42
C ILE A 11 -4.79 7.63 15.01
N CYS A 12 -3.80 7.89 14.15
CA CYS A 12 -2.87 6.85 13.73
C CYS A 12 -2.03 6.37 14.94
N SER A 13 -2.10 5.07 15.25
CA SER A 13 -1.34 4.49 16.37
C SER A 13 0.17 4.48 16.18
N HIS A 14 0.65 4.66 14.94
CA HIS A 14 2.07 4.73 14.62
C HIS A 14 2.62 6.17 14.71
N CYS A 15 2.02 7.13 13.98
CA CYS A 15 2.56 8.49 13.91
C CYS A 15 1.80 9.54 14.75
N GLY A 16 0.71 9.16 15.41
CA GLY A 16 -0.10 10.05 16.25
C GLY A 16 -0.91 11.13 15.51
N LYS A 17 -0.82 11.22 14.18
CA LYS A 17 -1.59 12.19 13.40
C LYS A 17 -3.08 11.86 13.44
N LYS A 18 -3.91 12.91 13.57
CA LYS A 18 -5.36 12.82 13.33
C LYS A 18 -5.58 12.70 11.83
N VAL A 19 -6.21 11.62 11.40
CA VAL A 19 -6.58 11.36 10.02
C VAL A 19 -8.07 11.61 9.89
N THR A 20 -8.45 12.43 8.92
CA THR A 20 -9.84 12.64 8.50
C THR A 20 -9.91 12.30 7.02
N TYR A 21 -10.73 11.32 6.64
CA TYR A 21 -10.88 10.91 5.24
C TYR A 21 -12.34 10.64 4.90
N GLN A 22 -12.68 10.86 3.63
CA GLN A 22 -13.99 10.53 3.10
C GLN A 22 -14.05 9.04 2.75
N ARG A 23 -15.14 8.36 3.11
CA ARG A 23 -15.35 6.94 2.77
C ARG A 23 -15.22 6.65 1.26
N ASP A 24 -15.59 7.63 0.43
CA ASP A 24 -15.66 7.49 -1.02
C ASP A 24 -14.31 7.73 -1.74
N ILE A 25 -13.28 8.23 -1.02
CA ILE A 25 -11.94 8.43 -1.57
C ILE A 25 -11.12 7.14 -1.41
N GLY A 26 -11.16 6.32 -2.46
CA GLY A 26 -10.03 5.48 -2.87
C GLY A 26 -10.10 4.00 -2.53
N THR A 27 -10.75 3.59 -1.43
CA THR A 27 -11.12 2.19 -1.15
C THR A 27 -12.20 2.15 -0.05
N GLU A 28 -13.28 1.37 -0.24
CA GLU A 28 -14.29 1.13 0.82
C GLU A 28 -13.69 0.56 2.12
N HIS A 29 -12.45 0.06 2.05
CA HIS A 29 -11.71 -0.59 3.12
C HIS A 29 -10.29 -0.04 3.29
N ARG A 30 -10.11 1.29 3.28
CA ARG A 30 -8.81 1.88 3.63
C ARG A 30 -8.33 1.33 4.98
N ASN A 31 -7.07 0.91 5.02
CA ASN A 31 -6.47 0.32 6.21
C ASN A 31 -5.14 0.97 6.63
N HIS A 32 -4.69 2.03 5.94
CA HIS A 32 -3.45 2.73 6.30
C HIS A 32 -3.65 4.24 6.47
N CYS A 33 -2.78 4.85 7.26
CA CYS A 33 -2.70 6.29 7.44
C CYS A 33 -2.11 6.95 6.18
N PRO A 34 -2.74 7.98 5.59
CA PRO A 34 -2.23 8.61 4.36
C PRO A 34 -0.89 9.34 4.57
N TYR A 35 -0.57 9.71 5.81
CA TYR A 35 0.63 10.48 6.16
C TYR A 35 1.87 9.65 6.48
N CYS A 36 1.70 8.37 6.82
CA CYS A 36 2.84 7.50 7.17
C CYS A 36 2.74 6.11 6.58
N LEU A 37 1.61 5.77 5.97
CA LEU A 37 1.31 4.49 5.33
C LEU A 37 1.29 3.28 6.26
N TRP A 38 1.40 3.48 7.57
CA TRP A 38 1.21 2.40 8.55
C TRP A 38 -0.26 2.03 8.70
N SER A 39 -0.47 0.74 8.93
CA SER A 39 -1.76 0.08 8.97
C SER A 39 -1.96 -0.62 10.32
N GLN A 40 -3.20 -1.03 10.62
CA GLN A 40 -3.50 -1.93 11.73
C GLN A 40 -4.00 -3.27 11.18
N HIS A 41 -3.54 -4.37 11.78
CA HIS A 41 -3.97 -5.70 11.38
C HIS A 41 -5.36 -5.98 11.94
N GLU A 42 -6.38 -5.59 11.18
CA GLU A 42 -7.78 -5.78 11.52
C GLU A 42 -8.45 -6.89 10.71
N ASP A 43 -7.94 -7.23 9.52
CA ASP A 43 -8.56 -8.23 8.65
C ASP A 43 -8.03 -9.65 8.87
N LEU A 44 -8.93 -10.62 9.06
CA LEU A 44 -8.58 -12.02 9.28
C LEU A 44 -8.48 -12.80 7.97
N ASN A 45 -9.58 -12.88 7.22
CA ASN A 45 -9.73 -13.75 6.05
C ASN A 45 -9.86 -12.96 4.74
N THR A 46 -10.67 -11.90 4.74
CA THR A 46 -10.92 -11.07 3.54
C THR A 46 -10.68 -9.59 3.85
N PRO A 47 -10.19 -8.79 2.88
CA PRO A 47 -10.05 -7.35 3.06
C PRO A 47 -11.34 -6.71 3.56
N GLY A 48 -11.26 -5.92 4.62
CA GLY A 48 -12.40 -5.25 5.24
C GLY A 48 -13.27 -6.10 6.17
N ASP A 49 -12.95 -7.38 6.42
CA ASP A 49 -13.76 -8.20 7.33
C ASP A 49 -13.62 -7.78 8.81
N ARG A 50 -12.54 -7.06 9.16
CA ARG A 50 -12.25 -6.57 10.52
C ARG A 50 -12.36 -7.65 11.61
N LYS A 51 -12.08 -8.91 11.29
CA LYS A 51 -12.23 -10.09 12.19
C LYS A 51 -10.94 -10.51 12.90
N SER A 52 -9.83 -9.84 12.69
CA SER A 52 -8.54 -10.21 13.27
C SER A 52 -8.43 -9.76 14.72
N ASN A 53 -8.16 -10.71 15.62
CA ASN A 53 -7.84 -10.42 17.02
C ASN A 53 -6.36 -10.00 17.22
N CYS A 54 -5.59 -9.82 16.14
CA CYS A 54 -4.18 -9.49 16.23
C CYS A 54 -3.97 -8.05 16.67
N HIS A 55 -4.61 -7.10 15.97
CA HIS A 55 -4.49 -5.64 16.17
C HIS A 55 -3.05 -5.13 16.17
N GLY A 56 -2.10 -5.90 15.65
CA GLY A 56 -0.70 -5.48 15.54
C GLY A 56 -0.52 -4.41 14.48
N GLN A 57 0.40 -3.49 14.71
CA GLN A 57 0.81 -2.52 13.69
C GLN A 57 1.36 -3.24 12.47
N MET A 58 0.98 -2.77 11.28
CA MET A 58 1.52 -3.25 10.02
C MET A 58 2.41 -2.19 9.38
N GLU A 59 3.68 -2.54 9.23
CA GLU A 59 4.71 -1.71 8.62
C GLU A 59 4.60 -1.76 7.10
N PRO A 60 4.68 -0.61 6.39
CA PRO A 60 4.85 -0.59 4.96
C PRO A 60 6.29 -0.97 4.61
N ILE A 61 6.49 -2.17 4.06
CA ILE A 61 7.83 -2.75 3.83
C ILE A 61 8.30 -2.67 2.37
N GLY A 62 7.43 -2.23 1.44
CA GLY A 62 7.78 -2.08 0.04
C GLY A 62 6.56 -1.86 -0.86
N LEU A 63 6.79 -1.81 -2.17
CA LEU A 63 5.76 -1.69 -3.19
C LEU A 63 5.73 -2.93 -4.08
N THR A 64 4.57 -3.21 -4.68
CA THR A 64 4.38 -4.24 -5.72
C THR A 64 3.43 -3.69 -6.78
N PHE A 65 3.47 -4.22 -7.99
CA PHE A 65 2.34 -4.08 -8.90
C PHE A 65 1.32 -5.19 -8.63
N LYS A 66 0.03 -4.86 -8.73
CA LYS A 66 -1.04 -5.84 -8.72
C LYS A 66 -0.83 -6.79 -9.91
N LYS A 67 -0.92 -8.10 -9.68
CA LYS A 67 -0.89 -9.06 -10.78
C LYS A 67 -2.18 -8.96 -11.57
N GLU A 68 -2.07 -8.41 -12.78
CA GLU A 68 -3.16 -8.38 -13.76
C GLU A 68 -3.01 -9.55 -14.75
N GLY A 69 -4.12 -9.88 -15.43
CA GLY A 69 -4.13 -10.92 -16.46
C GLY A 69 -3.31 -10.56 -17.70
N GLN A 70 -3.36 -11.44 -18.70
CA GLN A 70 -2.80 -11.16 -20.01
C GLN A 70 -3.70 -10.16 -20.75
N GLY A 71 -3.06 -9.20 -21.42
CA GLY A 71 -3.71 -8.31 -22.37
C GLY A 71 -4.21 -9.09 -23.59
N LYS A 72 -4.99 -8.39 -24.43
CA LYS A 72 -5.63 -8.95 -25.63
C LYS A 72 -4.66 -9.66 -26.59
N TYR A 73 -3.38 -9.34 -26.54
CA TYR A 73 -2.33 -9.89 -27.41
C TYR A 73 -1.28 -10.71 -26.63
N GLY A 74 -1.60 -11.19 -25.43
CA GLY A 74 -0.73 -12.05 -24.63
C GLY A 74 0.34 -11.33 -23.81
N GLN A 75 0.45 -10.00 -23.92
CA GLN A 75 1.37 -9.22 -23.09
C GLN A 75 0.88 -9.15 -21.63
N LYS A 76 1.78 -9.14 -20.65
CA LYS A 76 1.40 -8.88 -19.25
C LYS A 76 0.86 -7.45 -19.14
N LYS A 77 -0.35 -7.27 -18.62
CA LYS A 77 -0.88 -5.93 -18.37
C LYS A 77 -0.16 -5.32 -17.16
N GLN A 78 0.24 -4.06 -17.29
CA GLN A 78 0.78 -3.30 -16.17
C GLN A 78 -0.32 -3.14 -15.11
N GLY A 79 0.00 -3.54 -13.88
CA GLY A 79 -0.93 -3.48 -12.76
C GLY A 79 -0.86 -2.17 -11.99
N GLU A 80 -1.89 -1.94 -11.17
CA GLU A 80 -1.92 -0.83 -10.22
C GLU A 80 -0.77 -0.97 -9.21
N LEU A 81 -0.17 0.16 -8.83
CA LEU A 81 0.82 0.25 -7.76
C LEU A 81 0.15 -0.01 -6.41
N MET A 82 0.72 -0.91 -5.64
CA MET A 82 0.20 -1.37 -4.35
C MET A 82 1.30 -1.29 -3.29
N LEU A 83 0.87 -1.09 -2.04
CA LEU A 83 1.70 -1.09 -0.86
C LEU A 83 1.77 -2.49 -0.26
N ILE A 84 2.95 -2.94 0.17
CA ILE A 84 3.15 -4.20 0.88
C ILE A 84 3.24 -3.89 2.37
N HIS A 85 2.37 -4.51 3.17
CA HIS A 85 2.36 -4.39 4.62
C HIS A 85 2.78 -5.68 5.30
N GLN A 86 3.56 -5.58 6.37
CA GLN A 86 3.86 -6.69 7.28
C GLN A 86 3.41 -6.37 8.69
N CYS A 87 2.59 -7.24 9.28
CA CYS A 87 2.24 -7.15 10.69
C CYS A 87 3.47 -7.46 11.57
N LEU A 88 3.85 -6.53 12.44
CA LEU A 88 4.98 -6.71 13.35
C LEU A 88 4.70 -7.73 14.46
N LYS A 89 3.44 -8.01 14.76
CA LYS A 89 3.04 -8.94 15.83
C LYS A 89 2.98 -10.39 15.39
N CYS A 90 2.36 -10.69 14.24
CA CYS A 90 2.18 -12.07 13.76
C CYS A 90 2.87 -12.36 12.43
N GLY A 91 3.51 -11.36 11.81
CA GLY A 91 4.22 -11.51 10.54
C GLY A 91 3.34 -11.62 9.30
N LYS A 92 2.00 -11.56 9.40
CA LYS A 92 1.10 -11.62 8.23
C LYS A 92 1.45 -10.53 7.21
N ILE A 93 1.46 -10.90 5.94
CA ILE A 93 1.65 -9.98 4.81
C ILE A 93 0.29 -9.64 4.20
N SER A 94 0.12 -8.38 3.77
CA SER A 94 -1.01 -7.90 3.00
C SER A 94 -0.52 -6.98 1.89
N ILE A 95 -1.24 -6.91 0.78
CA ILE A 95 -1.04 -5.90 -0.25
C ILE A 95 -2.27 -5.00 -0.32
N ASN A 96 -2.05 -3.69 -0.31
CA ASN A 96 -3.11 -2.71 -0.16
C ASN A 96 -3.01 -1.68 -1.29
N ARG A 97 -4.16 -1.26 -1.81
CA ARG A 97 -4.21 -0.23 -2.86
C ARG A 97 -3.81 1.11 -2.24
N LEU A 98 -3.03 1.89 -2.98
CA LEU A 98 -2.81 3.30 -2.65
C LEU A 98 -4.10 4.10 -2.88
N ALA A 99 -4.29 5.16 -2.12
CA ALA A 99 -5.39 6.09 -2.28
C ALA A 99 -4.90 7.46 -2.75
N GLY A 100 -5.81 8.25 -3.34
CA GLY A 100 -5.44 9.52 -4.00
C GLY A 100 -4.93 10.63 -3.08
N ASP A 101 -5.12 10.50 -1.77
CA ASP A 101 -4.66 11.41 -0.72
C ASP A 101 -3.45 10.87 0.07
N ASP A 102 -2.90 9.71 -0.32
CA ASP A 102 -1.65 9.22 0.25
C ASP A 102 -0.49 10.15 -0.15
N ASP A 103 0.44 10.40 0.78
CA ASP A 103 1.59 11.25 0.49
C ASP A 103 2.59 10.53 -0.43
N ASN A 104 2.66 10.97 -1.69
CA ASN A 104 3.60 10.44 -2.70
C ASN A 104 5.06 10.43 -2.23
N LYS A 105 5.50 11.40 -1.41
CA LYS A 105 6.87 11.42 -0.88
C LYS A 105 7.10 10.24 0.06
N VAL A 106 6.12 9.96 0.93
CA VAL A 106 6.19 8.82 1.87
C VAL A 106 6.14 7.49 1.12
N ILE A 107 5.37 7.40 0.03
CA ILE A 107 5.36 6.21 -0.84
C ILE A 107 6.76 5.98 -1.44
N LEU A 108 7.41 7.03 -1.95
CA LEU A 108 8.77 6.93 -2.47
C LEU A 108 9.78 6.57 -1.36
N GLU A 109 9.65 7.10 -0.15
CA GLU A 109 10.50 6.69 0.98
C GLU A 109 10.39 5.20 1.30
N VAL A 110 9.18 4.63 1.24
CA VAL A 110 8.97 3.18 1.42
C VAL A 110 9.69 2.40 0.31
N PHE A 111 9.59 2.85 -0.94
CA PHE A 111 10.30 2.25 -2.06
C PHE A 111 11.83 2.31 -1.89
N GLU A 112 12.38 3.47 -1.51
CA GLU A 112 13.82 3.61 -1.28
C GLU A 112 14.31 2.67 -0.18
N LYS A 113 13.58 2.59 0.94
CA LYS A 113 13.87 1.67 2.04
C LYS A 113 13.77 0.21 1.62
N SER A 114 12.80 -0.17 0.78
CA SER A 114 12.63 -1.57 0.38
C SER A 114 13.79 -2.12 -0.47
N LYS A 115 14.62 -1.26 -1.07
CA LYS A 115 15.81 -1.70 -1.81
C LYS A 115 16.83 -2.42 -0.93
N SER A 116 16.94 -2.06 0.35
CA SER A 116 17.84 -2.72 1.32
C SER A 116 17.24 -3.96 1.97
N MET A 117 16.04 -4.39 1.56
CA MET A 117 15.40 -5.61 2.08
C MET A 117 16.28 -6.84 1.84
N ASP A 118 16.45 -7.65 2.89
CA ASP A 118 17.28 -8.85 2.87
C ASP A 118 16.70 -9.95 1.96
N LEU A 119 17.58 -10.86 1.51
CA LEU A 119 17.21 -11.92 0.57
C LEU A 119 16.18 -12.90 1.13
N LYS A 120 16.20 -13.17 2.44
CA LYS A 120 15.27 -14.11 3.07
C LYS A 120 13.86 -13.54 3.06
N GLN A 121 13.72 -12.23 3.34
CA GLN A 121 12.46 -11.53 3.29
C GLN A 121 11.94 -11.39 1.85
N LYS A 122 12.81 -11.08 0.88
CA LYS A 122 12.45 -11.09 -0.56
C LYS A 122 11.92 -12.44 -1.00
N GLN A 123 12.63 -13.53 -0.70
CA GLN A 123 12.21 -14.89 -1.04
C GLN A 123 10.86 -15.25 -0.40
N ARG A 124 10.62 -14.81 0.84
CA ARG A 124 9.35 -15.02 1.54
C ARG A 124 8.17 -14.34 0.85
N LEU A 125 8.38 -13.14 0.29
CA LEU A 125 7.35 -12.40 -0.47
C LEU A 125 7.12 -13.04 -1.84
N GLU A 126 8.19 -13.43 -2.53
CA GLU A 126 8.11 -14.12 -3.82
C GLU A 126 7.36 -15.46 -3.73
N ASN A 127 7.59 -16.23 -2.65
CA ASN A 127 6.87 -17.48 -2.39
C ASN A 127 5.36 -17.27 -2.15
N GLN A 128 4.96 -16.05 -1.74
CA GLN A 128 3.56 -15.63 -1.65
C GLN A 128 3.05 -14.99 -2.94
N GLY A 129 3.86 -15.00 -4.00
CA GLY A 129 3.54 -14.41 -5.28
C GLY A 129 3.60 -12.88 -5.29
N ILE A 130 4.32 -12.25 -4.36
CA ILE A 130 4.49 -10.80 -4.30
C ILE A 130 5.90 -10.45 -4.81
N GLU A 131 5.97 -9.70 -5.91
CA GLU A 131 7.23 -9.20 -6.46
C GLU A 131 7.50 -7.80 -5.90
N VAL A 132 8.52 -7.67 -5.05
CA VAL A 132 8.91 -6.37 -4.51
C VAL A 132 9.54 -5.53 -5.62
N LEU A 133 9.03 -4.33 -5.82
CA LEU A 133 9.58 -3.41 -6.82
C LEU A 133 11.01 -3.00 -6.49
N SER A 134 11.77 -2.76 -7.55
CA SER A 134 13.19 -2.42 -7.49
C SER A 134 13.50 -1.22 -8.38
N GLU A 135 14.77 -0.83 -8.47
CA GLU A 135 15.19 0.33 -9.26
C GLU A 135 14.75 0.26 -10.73
N LYS A 136 14.64 -0.96 -11.30
CA LYS A 136 14.12 -1.18 -12.67
C LYS A 136 12.69 -0.65 -12.87
N ASP A 137 11.92 -0.57 -11.79
CA ASP A 137 10.50 -0.23 -11.79
C ASP A 137 10.27 1.27 -11.49
N ARG A 138 11.33 2.03 -11.14
CA ARG A 138 11.21 3.45 -10.72
C ARG A 138 10.42 4.28 -11.73
N LYS A 139 10.70 4.12 -13.03
CA LYS A 139 10.03 4.89 -14.08
C LYS A 139 8.51 4.72 -14.01
N GLU A 140 8.04 3.48 -13.87
CA GLU A 140 6.62 3.18 -13.79
C GLU A 140 6.01 3.65 -12.47
N ILE A 141 6.73 3.54 -11.34
CA ILE A 141 6.30 4.10 -10.06
C ILE A 141 6.03 5.61 -10.19
N LEU A 142 6.96 6.36 -10.78
CA LEU A 142 6.82 7.81 -10.95
C LEU A 142 5.64 8.17 -11.86
N ILE A 143 5.41 7.40 -12.93
CA ILE A 143 4.26 7.57 -13.82
C ILE A 143 2.96 7.39 -13.05
N GLN A 144 2.82 6.34 -12.23
CA GLN A 144 1.58 6.10 -11.49
C GLN A 144 1.36 7.08 -10.34
N LEU A 145 2.41 7.60 -9.71
CA LEU A 145 2.29 8.59 -8.61
C LEU A 145 2.03 10.02 -9.11
N TYR A 146 2.65 10.42 -10.22
CA TYR A 146 2.64 11.83 -10.65
C TYR A 146 1.97 12.07 -12.00
N GLY A 147 1.63 11.01 -12.76
CA GLY A 147 1.01 11.13 -14.07
C GLY A 147 1.93 11.67 -15.17
N VAL A 148 3.24 11.81 -14.92
CA VAL A 148 4.20 12.35 -15.89
C VAL A 148 4.96 11.21 -16.55
N GLY A 149 4.75 11.04 -17.86
CA GLY A 149 5.64 10.23 -18.70
C GLY A 149 7.06 10.80 -18.61
N VAL A 150 8.00 10.01 -18.12
CA VAL A 150 9.36 10.45 -17.82
C VAL A 150 10.09 10.85 -19.10
N ASP A 151 10.06 12.15 -19.39
CA ASP A 151 10.96 12.89 -20.29
C ASP A 151 11.37 14.23 -19.62
N ILE A 152 11.77 14.20 -18.34
CA ILE A 152 12.48 15.31 -17.70
C ILE A 152 13.46 14.74 -16.67
N PHE A 153 14.68 14.43 -17.08
CA PHE A 153 15.97 14.65 -16.41
C PHE A 153 17.10 14.34 -17.40
#